data_AF-A0A0K1PPM4-F1
#
_entry.id   AF-A0A0K1PPM4-F1
#
_cell.length_a   1.000
_cell.length_b   1.000
_cell.length_c   1.000
_cell.angle_alpha   90.00
_cell.angle_beta   90.00
_cell.angle_gamma   90.00
#
_symmetry.space_group_name_H-M   'P 1'
#
loop_
_entity.id
_entity.type
_entity.pdbx_description
1 polymer ?
#
loop_
_entity_poly.entity_id
_entity_poly.type
_entity_poly.pdbx_seq_one_letter_code
_entity_poly.pdbx_strand_id
1 'polypeptide(L)'
;MLVDVAHVPRTLKLGSFRGICVGGPIHVGGYPSELLRFVKRYRARLELVPSAFFSVGLAVASRTTDGRAETLVCVDRFVAKSGWSPSRVELVAGAMLYTKYNFFVRWMMRRIAEKAGGDTDVSRDYEYTDWLAVERFAAEFAEAVEGSRLLENPRPTFATA
;
A
#
# COMPACT_ATOMS: atom_id res chain seq x y z
N MET A 1 -13.43 -4.16 -5.84
CA MET A 1 -12.92 -4.23 -7.23
C MET A 1 -11.44 -3.90 -7.18
N LEU A 2 -10.58 -4.71 -7.83
CA LEU A 2 -9.14 -4.46 -7.93
C LEU A 2 -8.84 -3.84 -9.31
N VAL A 3 -7.96 -2.84 -9.35
CA VAL A 3 -7.54 -2.15 -10.59
C VAL A 3 -6.03 -2.02 -10.59
N ASP A 4 -5.40 -2.44 -11.68
CA ASP A 4 -4.01 -2.08 -11.98
C ASP A 4 -3.98 -0.64 -12.53
N VAL A 5 -3.28 0.24 -11.81
CA VAL A 5 -3.15 1.66 -12.18
C VAL A 5 -2.32 1.88 -13.45
N ALA A 6 -1.53 0.91 -13.89
CA ALA A 6 -0.87 0.96 -15.20
C ALA A 6 -1.86 0.72 -16.35
N HIS A 7 -2.99 0.05 -16.08
CA HIS A 7 -3.97 -0.36 -17.08
C HIS A 7 -5.40 0.01 -16.64
N VAL A 8 -5.63 1.29 -16.34
CA VAL A 8 -6.93 1.79 -15.86
C VAL A 8 -8.02 1.62 -16.95
N PRO A 9 -9.10 0.87 -16.68
CA PRO A 9 -10.20 0.72 -17.63
C PRO A 9 -10.89 2.07 -17.90
N ARG A 10 -11.24 2.34 -19.16
CA ARG A 10 -12.00 3.56 -19.53
C ARG A 10 -13.38 3.66 -18.86
N THR A 11 -13.94 2.52 -18.46
CA THR A 11 -15.23 2.40 -17.78
C THR A 11 -15.14 2.66 -16.28
N LEU A 12 -13.94 2.86 -15.73
CA LEU A 12 -13.74 3.05 -14.31
C LEU A 12 -14.41 4.34 -13.81
N LYS A 13 -15.46 4.19 -12.99
CA LYS A 13 -16.14 5.30 -12.31
C LYS A 13 -15.77 5.29 -10.83
N LEU A 14 -14.71 6.00 -10.44
CA LEU A 14 -14.31 6.08 -9.01
C LEU A 14 -15.43 6.62 -8.10
N GLY A 15 -16.36 7.41 -8.66
CA GLY A 15 -17.51 7.98 -7.94
C GLY A 15 -18.48 6.95 -7.35
N SER A 16 -18.49 5.70 -7.82
CA SER A 16 -19.36 4.66 -7.26
C SER A 16 -18.78 3.96 -6.04
N PHE A 17 -17.51 4.17 -5.72
CA PHE A 17 -16.85 3.49 -4.59
C PHE A 17 -16.96 4.32 -3.31
N ARG A 18 -17.41 3.67 -2.24
CA ARG A 18 -17.56 4.29 -0.91
C ARG A 18 -16.27 4.32 -0.10
N GLY A 19 -15.25 3.59 -0.53
CA GLY A 19 -13.90 3.63 0.02
C GLY A 19 -12.90 3.24 -1.05
N ILE A 20 -11.69 3.79 -0.98
CA ILE A 20 -10.62 3.52 -1.94
C ILE A 20 -9.30 3.24 -1.21
N CYS A 21 -8.81 2.00 -1.28
CA CYS A 21 -7.43 1.69 -0.94
C CYS A 21 -6.54 1.83 -2.17
N VAL A 22 -5.43 2.54 -2.01
CA VAL A 22 -4.36 2.65 -3.01
C VAL A 22 -3.14 1.96 -2.44
N GLY A 23 -2.37 1.26 -3.26
CA GLY A 23 -1.10 0.72 -2.79
C GLY A 23 -0.11 0.49 -3.91
N GLY A 24 1.15 0.37 -3.55
CA GLY A 24 2.20 0.19 -4.54
C GLY A 24 3.52 -0.30 -3.96
N PRO A 25 4.31 -1.01 -4.78
CA PRO A 25 5.66 -1.40 -4.43
C PRO A 25 6.62 -0.21 -4.52
N ILE A 26 7.56 -0.15 -3.57
CA ILE A 26 8.74 0.70 -3.66
C ILE A 26 9.79 -0.02 -4.52
N HIS A 27 10.21 0.64 -5.59
CA HIS A 27 11.36 0.25 -6.39
C HIS A 27 12.49 1.27 -6.23
N VAL A 28 13.59 1.07 -6.98
CA VAL A 28 14.67 2.06 -7.07
C VAL A 28 14.09 3.41 -7.52
N GLY A 29 14.20 4.42 -6.65
CA GLY A 29 13.70 5.78 -6.92
C GLY A 29 12.29 6.09 -6.37
N GLY A 30 11.58 5.11 -5.79
CA GLY A 30 10.26 5.29 -5.16
C GLY A 30 9.14 4.51 -5.84
N TYR A 31 7.92 5.05 -5.80
CA TYR A 31 6.75 4.41 -6.39
C TYR A 31 6.67 4.62 -7.92
N PRO A 32 5.99 3.70 -8.65
CA PRO A 32 5.76 3.83 -10.09
C PRO A 32 5.10 5.17 -10.47
N SER A 33 5.47 5.69 -11.64
CA SER A 33 4.97 6.99 -12.13
C SER A 33 3.46 6.97 -12.40
N GLU A 34 2.96 5.81 -12.80
CA GLU A 34 1.56 5.49 -13.08
C GLU A 34 0.72 5.66 -11.82
N LEU A 35 1.23 5.19 -10.66
CA LEU A 35 0.57 5.34 -9.37
C LEU A 35 0.47 6.82 -8.99
N LEU A 36 1.57 7.57 -9.15
CA LEU A 36 1.57 9.01 -8.89
C LEU A 36 0.58 9.75 -9.80
N ARG A 37 0.55 9.41 -11.09
CA ARG A 37 -0.37 10.00 -12.07
C ARG A 37 -1.83 9.68 -11.72
N PHE A 38 -2.11 8.44 -11.33
CA PHE A 38 -3.43 8.00 -10.89
C PHE A 38 -3.91 8.79 -9.67
N VAL A 39 -3.10 8.86 -8.62
CA VAL A 39 -3.45 9.60 -7.39
C VAL A 39 -3.67 11.08 -7.69
N LYS A 40 -2.80 11.72 -8.47
CA LYS A 40 -3.00 13.11 -8.89
C LYS A 40 -4.31 13.31 -9.65
N ARG A 41 -4.62 12.41 -10.58
CA ARG A 41 -5.83 12.48 -11.41
C ARG A 41 -7.10 12.37 -10.58
N TYR A 42 -7.10 11.54 -9.55
CA TYR A 42 -8.28 11.21 -8.75
C TYR A 42 -8.25 11.76 -7.32
N ARG A 43 -7.31 12.65 -7.01
CA ARG A 43 -7.07 13.24 -5.68
C ARG A 43 -8.35 13.72 -5.01
N ALA A 44 -9.14 14.54 -5.70
CA ALA A 44 -10.38 15.09 -5.16
C ALA A 44 -11.38 13.99 -4.74
N ARG A 45 -11.38 12.85 -5.44
CA ARG A 45 -12.22 11.72 -5.05
C ARG A 45 -11.62 10.95 -3.88
N LEU A 46 -10.32 10.73 -3.86
CA LEU A 46 -9.62 10.10 -2.74
C LEU A 46 -9.78 10.89 -1.44
N GLU A 47 -9.87 12.22 -1.51
CA GLU A 47 -10.11 13.09 -0.35
C GLU A 47 -11.58 13.13 0.09
N LEU A 48 -12.52 12.76 -0.79
CA LEU A 48 -13.97 12.81 -0.52
C LEU A 48 -14.50 11.56 0.17
N VAL A 49 -13.84 10.42 0.02
CA VAL A 49 -14.24 9.14 0.62
C VAL A 49 -13.13 8.61 1.51
N PRO A 50 -13.43 7.73 2.49
CA PRO A 50 -12.39 7.02 3.21
C PRO A 50 -11.37 6.41 2.25
N SER A 51 -10.12 6.85 2.40
CA SER A 51 -9.02 6.39 1.56
C SER A 51 -7.78 6.09 2.37
N ALA A 52 -7.14 4.97 2.05
CA ALA A 52 -5.95 4.50 2.72
C ALA A 52 -4.86 4.16 1.72
N PHE A 53 -3.61 4.24 2.18
CA PHE A 53 -2.45 3.86 1.40
C PHE A 53 -1.76 2.65 2.04
N PHE A 54 -1.32 1.69 1.24
CA PHE A 54 -0.39 0.67 1.70
C PHE A 54 0.87 0.65 0.82
N SER A 55 2.02 0.74 1.48
CA SER A 55 3.33 0.72 0.85
C SER A 55 3.95 -0.65 0.98
N VAL A 56 4.38 -1.24 -0.13
CA VAL A 56 5.03 -2.54 -0.13
C VAL A 56 6.52 -2.36 -0.39
N GLY A 57 7.39 -2.82 0.50
CA GLY A 57 8.83 -2.66 0.34
C GLY A 57 9.63 -3.59 1.24
N LEU A 58 10.56 -4.34 0.63
CA LEU A 58 11.38 -5.33 1.33
C LEU A 58 12.24 -4.73 2.46
N ALA A 59 12.60 -3.44 2.35
CA ALA A 59 13.35 -2.72 3.38
C ALA A 59 12.64 -2.74 4.75
N VAL A 60 11.31 -2.83 4.77
CA VAL A 60 10.52 -2.92 6.02
C VAL A 60 10.94 -4.14 6.88
N ALA A 61 11.47 -5.19 6.27
CA ALA A 61 11.97 -6.39 6.97
C ALA A 61 13.47 -6.32 7.34
N SER A 62 14.14 -5.19 7.08
CA SER A 62 15.56 -5.02 7.44
C SER A 62 15.77 -5.21 8.94
N ARG A 63 16.82 -5.96 9.31
CA ARG A 63 17.21 -6.18 10.72
C ARG A 63 18.42 -5.33 11.12
N THR A 64 19.11 -4.74 10.15
CA THR A 64 20.35 -3.99 10.37
C THR A 64 20.19 -2.48 10.17
N THR A 65 19.11 -2.05 9.50
CA THR A 65 18.76 -0.64 9.29
C THR A 65 17.31 -0.37 9.66
N ASP A 66 16.98 0.89 9.90
CA ASP A 66 15.58 1.31 10.08
C ASP A 66 14.87 1.45 8.72
N GLY A 67 14.64 0.32 8.07
CA GLY A 67 13.98 0.30 6.77
C GLY A 67 12.51 0.72 6.82
N ARG A 68 11.88 0.73 8.00
CA ARG A 68 10.56 1.35 8.19
C ARG A 68 10.66 2.87 8.05
N ALA A 69 11.62 3.53 8.70
CA ALA A 69 11.83 4.96 8.53
C ALA A 69 12.17 5.34 7.09
N GLU A 70 13.02 4.57 6.39
CA GLU A 70 13.32 4.79 4.97
C GLU A 70 12.07 4.68 4.08
N THR A 71 11.20 3.70 4.38
CA THR A 71 9.92 3.50 3.69
C THR A 71 8.98 4.69 3.94
N LEU A 72 8.92 5.22 5.18
CA LEU A 72 8.15 6.42 5.50
C LEU A 72 8.64 7.65 4.73
N VAL A 73 9.95 7.85 4.60
CA VAL A 73 10.49 8.94 3.76
C VAL A 73 10.02 8.83 2.31
N CYS A 74 9.90 7.60 1.78
CA CYS A 74 9.35 7.38 0.45
C CYS A 74 7.86 7.69 0.37
N VAL A 75 7.07 7.31 1.39
CA VAL A 75 5.66 7.67 1.52
C VAL A 75 5.49 9.18 1.56
N ASP A 76 6.23 9.89 2.41
CA ASP A 76 6.12 11.34 2.58
C ASP A 76 6.42 12.07 1.28
N ARG A 77 7.47 11.63 0.57
CA ARG A 77 7.80 12.17 -0.76
C ARG A 77 6.66 11.93 -1.76
N PHE A 78 5.98 10.79 -1.70
CA PHE A 78 4.85 10.48 -2.57
C PHE A 78 3.63 11.33 -2.25
N VAL A 79 3.28 11.45 -0.97
CA VAL A 79 2.21 12.32 -0.45
C VAL A 79 2.46 13.76 -0.89
N ALA A 80 3.67 14.29 -0.66
CA ALA A 80 4.05 15.64 -1.08
C ALA A 80 3.96 15.83 -2.61
N LYS A 81 4.46 14.86 -3.40
CA LYS A 81 4.41 14.94 -4.87
C LYS A 81 2.99 14.85 -5.41
N SER A 82 2.13 14.05 -4.80
CA SER A 82 0.77 13.77 -5.26
C SER A 82 -0.24 14.82 -4.79
N GLY A 83 0.04 15.48 -3.67
CA GLY A 83 -0.88 16.39 -2.98
C GLY A 83 -2.03 15.66 -2.27
N TRP A 84 -1.98 14.33 -2.19
CA TRP A 84 -2.98 13.50 -1.52
C TRP A 84 -2.51 13.13 -0.11
N SER A 85 -3.36 13.35 0.88
CA SER A 85 -3.15 12.90 2.25
C SER A 85 -4.06 11.70 2.55
N PRO A 86 -3.56 10.45 2.49
CA PRO A 86 -4.32 9.29 2.94
C PRO A 86 -4.63 9.41 4.44
N SER A 87 -5.79 8.92 4.88
CA SER A 87 -6.12 8.94 6.32
C SER A 87 -5.34 7.88 7.12
N ARG A 88 -4.84 6.85 6.44
CA ARG A 88 -4.03 5.77 7.00
C ARG A 88 -2.98 5.31 6.02
N VAL A 89 -1.80 4.95 6.55
CA VAL A 89 -0.70 4.34 5.79
C VAL A 89 -0.27 3.05 6.49
N GLU A 90 -0.22 1.94 5.76
CA GLU A 90 0.35 0.67 6.23
C GLU A 90 1.65 0.34 5.48
N LEU A 91 2.65 -0.19 6.19
CA LEU A 91 3.95 -0.56 5.61
C LEU A 91 4.10 -2.08 5.62
N VAL A 92 4.17 -2.66 4.43
CA VAL A 92 4.18 -4.11 4.22
C VAL A 92 5.51 -4.55 3.65
N ALA A 93 6.19 -5.51 4.28
CA ALA A 93 7.49 -5.97 3.82
C ALA A 93 7.46 -6.78 2.51
N GLY A 94 6.33 -7.44 2.22
CA GLY A 94 6.17 -8.26 1.03
C GLY A 94 7.00 -9.55 1.10
N ALA A 95 7.47 -10.00 -0.07
CA ALA A 95 8.18 -11.27 -0.20
C ALA A 95 9.42 -11.14 -1.10
N MET A 96 10.44 -11.94 -0.79
CA MET A 96 11.65 -12.12 -1.59
C MET A 96 11.57 -13.48 -2.30
N LEU A 97 11.28 -13.43 -3.60
CA LEU A 97 10.97 -14.62 -4.41
C LEU A 97 12.19 -15.07 -5.23
N TYR A 98 13.24 -15.54 -4.57
CA TYR A 98 14.51 -15.92 -5.22
C TYR A 98 14.34 -16.92 -6.36
N THR A 99 13.39 -17.85 -6.24
CA THR A 99 13.14 -18.90 -7.23
C THR A 99 12.71 -18.32 -8.58
N LYS A 100 12.08 -17.14 -8.58
CA LYS A 100 11.61 -16.43 -9.78
C LYS A 100 12.66 -15.51 -10.40
N TYR A 101 13.79 -15.27 -9.72
CA TYR A 101 14.85 -14.41 -10.21
C TYR A 101 15.81 -15.18 -11.13
N ASN A 102 16.32 -14.51 -12.16
CA ASN A 102 17.44 -15.01 -12.94
C ASN A 102 18.74 -15.01 -12.10
N PHE A 103 19.78 -15.71 -12.57
CA PHE A 103 21.03 -15.89 -11.82
C PHE A 103 21.68 -14.59 -11.36
N PHE A 104 21.72 -13.55 -12.20
CA PHE A 104 22.33 -12.27 -11.88
C PHE A 104 21.54 -11.49 -10.82
N VAL A 105 20.23 -11.39 -11.00
CA VAL A 105 19.33 -10.74 -10.02
C VAL A 105 19.38 -11.48 -8.69
N ARG A 106 19.39 -12.81 -8.72
CA ARG A 106 19.51 -13.67 -7.53
C ARG A 106 20.82 -13.43 -6.78
N TRP A 107 21.95 -13.34 -7.48
CA TRP A 107 23.25 -13.05 -6.88
C TRP A 107 23.29 -11.66 -6.24
N MET A 108 22.73 -10.65 -6.92
CA MET A 108 22.66 -9.27 -6.40
C MET A 108 21.75 -9.18 -5.17
N MET A 109 20.56 -9.78 -5.23
CA MET A 109 19.61 -9.78 -4.11
C MET A 109 20.18 -10.47 -2.88
N ARG A 110 20.94 -11.57 -3.06
CA ARG A 110 21.64 -12.22 -1.94
C ARG A 110 22.63 -11.27 -1.26
N ARG A 111 23.40 -10.50 -2.02
CA ARG A 111 24.35 -9.50 -1.47
C ARG A 111 23.65 -8.39 -0.70
N ILE A 112 22.47 -7.96 -1.16
CA ILE A 112 21.66 -6.96 -0.48
C ILE A 112 21.08 -7.55 0.82
N ALA A 113 20.54 -8.77 0.76
CA ALA A 113 20.02 -9.48 1.92
C ALA A 113 21.11 -9.73 2.98
N GLU A 114 22.30 -10.19 2.58
CA GLU A 114 23.47 -10.34 3.46
C GLU A 114 23.77 -9.05 4.23
N LYS A 115 23.75 -7.89 3.56
CA LYS A 115 23.98 -6.58 4.19
C LYS A 115 22.82 -6.12 5.09
N ALA A 116 21.59 -6.43 4.71
CA ALA A 116 20.37 -6.09 5.46
C ALA A 116 20.09 -7.05 6.64
N GLY A 117 20.91 -8.08 6.83
CA GLY A 117 20.66 -9.15 7.81
C GLY A 117 19.45 -10.03 7.45
N GLY A 118 19.07 -10.05 6.17
CA GLY A 118 17.98 -10.84 5.60
C GLY A 118 18.41 -12.24 5.17
N ASP A 119 17.47 -13.02 4.62
CA ASP A 119 17.72 -14.41 4.25
C ASP A 119 18.48 -14.57 2.93
N THR A 120 19.41 -15.52 2.89
CA THR A 120 20.42 -15.63 1.83
C THR A 120 20.41 -16.98 1.10
N ASP A 121 19.63 -17.96 1.56
CA ASP A 121 19.44 -19.21 0.82
C ASP A 121 18.51 -18.97 -0.39
N VAL A 122 19.16 -18.80 -1.54
CA VAL A 122 18.51 -18.44 -2.79
C VAL A 122 17.78 -19.60 -3.48
N SER A 123 17.70 -20.77 -2.86
CA SER A 123 16.96 -21.94 -3.39
C SER A 123 15.47 -21.90 -3.07
N ARG A 124 15.05 -21.00 -2.17
CA ARG A 124 13.68 -20.87 -1.66
C ARG A 124 13.22 -19.42 -1.67
N ASP A 125 11.92 -19.25 -1.54
CA ASP A 125 11.28 -17.94 -1.38
C ASP A 125 11.08 -17.62 0.11
N TYR A 126 11.06 -16.32 0.43
CA TYR A 126 10.84 -15.81 1.78
C TYR A 126 9.68 -14.83 1.79
N GLU A 127 8.75 -15.06 2.70
CA GLU A 127 7.64 -14.16 2.96
C GLU A 127 7.88 -13.40 4.26
N TYR A 128 7.89 -12.08 4.17
CA TYR A 128 8.12 -11.17 5.30
C TYR A 128 6.85 -10.40 5.68
N THR A 129 5.77 -10.60 4.93
CA THR A 129 4.48 -9.98 5.18
C THR A 129 3.96 -10.40 6.56
N ASP A 130 3.74 -9.43 7.43
CA ASP A 130 2.89 -9.62 8.61
C ASP A 130 1.43 -9.63 8.14
N TRP A 131 0.93 -10.83 7.82
CA TRP A 131 -0.44 -11.02 7.36
C TRP A 131 -1.48 -10.60 8.40
N LEU A 132 -1.17 -10.72 9.70
CA LEU A 132 -2.06 -10.24 10.75
C LEU A 132 -2.14 -8.71 10.75
N ALA A 133 -1.05 -8.00 10.46
CA ALA A 133 -1.09 -6.55 10.26
C ALA A 133 -1.92 -6.15 9.04
N VAL A 134 -1.79 -6.89 7.93
CA VAL A 134 -2.60 -6.66 6.73
C VAL A 134 -4.09 -6.87 7.02
N GLU A 135 -4.44 -7.94 7.74
CA GLU A 135 -5.82 -8.22 8.16
C GLU A 135 -6.38 -7.12 9.05
N ARG A 136 -5.62 -6.66 10.06
CA ARG A 136 -6.02 -5.54 10.92
C ARG A 136 -6.23 -4.26 10.12
N PHE A 137 -5.29 -3.90 9.26
CA PHE A 137 -5.41 -2.74 8.38
C PHE A 137 -6.67 -2.81 7.50
N ALA A 138 -6.94 -3.97 6.91
CA ALA A 138 -8.11 -4.17 6.07
C ALA A 138 -9.42 -4.07 6.86
N ALA A 139 -9.47 -4.64 8.07
CA ALA A 139 -10.63 -4.57 8.96
C ALA A 139 -10.92 -3.13 9.40
N GLU A 140 -9.90 -2.42 9.87
CA GLU A 140 -10.00 -1.01 10.30
C GLU A 140 -10.42 -0.10 9.14
N PHE A 141 -9.95 -0.37 7.92
CA PHE A 141 -10.39 0.35 6.74
C PHE A 141 -11.86 0.08 6.40
N ALA A 142 -12.31 -1.17 6.49
CA ALA A 142 -13.71 -1.54 6.26
C ALA A 142 -14.64 -0.84 7.25
N GLU A 143 -14.28 -0.83 8.54
CA GLU A 143 -15.02 -0.10 9.58
C GLU A 143 -15.10 1.40 9.29
N ALA A 144 -14.01 2.03 8.82
CA ALA A 144 -14.01 3.44 8.45
C ALA A 144 -14.98 3.74 7.29
N VAL A 145 -15.07 2.84 6.31
CA VAL A 145 -16.01 2.93 5.17
C VAL A 145 -17.47 2.77 5.63
N GLU A 146 -17.73 1.86 6.55
CA GLU A 146 -19.06 1.69 7.12
C GLU A 146 -19.47 2.88 8.00
N GLY A 147 -18.56 3.39 8.81
CA GLY A 147 -18.76 4.56 9.65
C GLY A 147 -19.16 5.80 8.83
N SER A 148 -18.46 6.07 7.72
CA SER A 148 -18.82 7.20 6.84
C SER A 148 -20.21 7.06 6.23
N ARG A 149 -20.66 5.83 5.94
CA ARG A 149 -22.01 5.56 5.41
C ARG A 149 -23.10 5.91 6.42
N LEU A 150 -22.87 5.65 7.70
CA LEU A 150 -23.83 5.94 8.77
C LEU A 150 -23.97 7.45 9.02
N LEU A 151 -22.91 8.22 8.80
CA LEU A 151 -22.94 9.68 8.88
C LEU A 151 -23.67 10.32 7.70
N GLU A 152 -23.55 9.76 6.49
CA GLU A 152 -24.29 10.22 5.30
C GLU A 152 -25.80 9.89 5.37
N ASN A 153 -26.18 8.79 6.03
CA ASN A 153 -27.56 8.33 6.17
C ASN A 153 -27.86 7.96 7.65
N PRO A 154 -28.13 8.93 8.53
CA PRO A 154 -28.51 8.63 9.90
C PRO A 154 -29.80 7.80 9.92
N ARG A 155 -29.81 6.70 10.69
CA ARG A 155 -31.03 5.91 10.89
C ARG A 155 -32.12 6.83 11.46
N PRO A 156 -33.39 6.75 11.00
CA PRO A 156 -34.46 7.48 11.66
C PRO A 156 -34.53 7.02 13.11
N THR A 157 -34.29 7.95 14.03
CA THR A 157 -34.49 7.72 15.46
C THR A 157 -35.99 7.51 15.64
N PHE A 158 -36.41 6.27 15.89
CA PHE A 158 -37.77 6.03 16.37
C PHE A 158 -37.87 6.62 17.77
N ALA A 159 -38.41 7.83 17.86
CA ALA A 159 -38.84 8.41 19.12
C ALA A 159 -40.04 7.59 19.60
N THR A 160 -39.82 6.73 20.59
CA THR A 160 -40.90 6.14 21.37
C THR A 160 -41.53 7.27 22.18
N ALA A 161 -42.79 7.58 21.86
CA ALA A 161 -43.64 8.50 22.61
C ALA A 161 -44.09 7.89 23.95
#